data_AF-A0ABD6E5Z2-F1
#
_entry.id   AF-A0ABD6E5Z2-F1
#
_cell.length_a   1.000
_cell.length_b   1.000
_cell.length_c   1.000
_cell.angle_alpha   90.00
_cell.angle_beta   90.00
_cell.angle_gamma   90.00
#
_symmetry.space_group_name_H-M   'P 1'
#
loop_
_entity.id
_entity.type
_entity.pdbx_description
1 polymer ?
#
loop_
_entity_poly.entity_id
_entity_poly.type
_entity_poly.pdbx_seq_one_letter_code
_entity_poly.pdbx_strand_id
1 'polypeptide(L)'
;YVGFYGGAYTSQTILPDFLSSSPKDLYSKDDIVYISRHARQMLDGPLKSDVYVICASWDDKKESLGATRKGCYRSARLPLDKYLRWKSGGKAIPFPNILRILDEVYTTNGDWETALKNHVSQRHWATSDEVLRKRAELHKMKRKNLDEMVQMIQEITANKK
;
A
#
# COMPACT_ATOMS: atom_id res chain seq x y z
N TYR A 1 11.94 -4.17 -9.09
CA TYR A 1 12.10 -4.94 -7.85
C TYR A 1 10.74 -5.05 -7.16
N VAL A 2 10.09 -6.21 -7.33
CA VAL A 2 8.84 -6.57 -6.64
C VAL A 2 9.24 -7.61 -5.61
N GLY A 3 9.06 -7.31 -4.31
CA GLY A 3 9.27 -8.25 -3.20
C GLY A 3 10.56 -8.05 -2.42
N PHE A 4 10.45 -7.61 -1.16
CA PHE A 4 11.42 -8.00 -0.14
C PHE A 4 11.01 -9.39 0.34
N TYR A 5 11.83 -10.38 0.01
CA TYR A 5 11.66 -11.81 0.33
C TYR A 5 12.06 -12.09 1.79
N GLY A 6 11.31 -11.55 2.75
CA GLY A 6 11.65 -11.65 4.18
C GLY A 6 10.47 -11.92 5.12
N GLY A 7 9.32 -12.36 4.60
CA GLY A 7 8.17 -12.74 5.42
C GLY A 7 8.32 -14.14 6.03
N ALA A 8 7.64 -14.39 7.15
CA ALA A 8 7.70 -15.63 7.94
C ALA A 8 7.31 -16.93 7.19
N TYR A 9 6.92 -16.84 5.92
CA TYR A 9 6.49 -17.95 5.06
C TYR A 9 7.34 -18.04 3.78
N THR A 10 8.66 -17.93 3.88
CA THR A 10 9.58 -18.11 2.73
C THR A 10 9.44 -19.49 2.05
N SER A 11 9.01 -20.51 2.79
CA SER A 11 8.79 -21.88 2.28
C SER A 11 7.55 -22.04 1.40
N GLN A 12 6.62 -21.08 1.40
CA GLN A 12 5.42 -21.05 0.56
C GLN A 12 5.47 -19.91 -0.44
N THR A 13 6.66 -19.64 -0.99
CA THR A 13 6.83 -18.60 -2.02
C THR A 13 6.16 -19.06 -3.31
N ILE A 14 4.89 -18.70 -3.49
CA ILE A 14 4.17 -18.85 -4.75
C ILE A 14 4.73 -17.78 -5.70
N LEU A 15 5.35 -18.22 -6.79
CA LEU A 15 5.78 -17.33 -7.85
C LEU A 15 4.56 -16.88 -8.66
N PRO A 16 4.53 -15.65 -9.18
CA PRO A 16 3.47 -15.24 -10.09
C PRO A 16 3.53 -16.07 -11.37
N ASP A 17 2.37 -16.51 -11.85
CA ASP A 17 2.25 -17.12 -13.16
C ASP A 17 2.36 -16.05 -14.25
N PHE A 18 3.25 -16.28 -15.22
CA PHE A 18 3.39 -15.43 -16.39
C PHE A 18 2.57 -16.02 -17.54
N LEU A 19 1.43 -15.40 -17.81
CA LEU A 19 0.51 -15.84 -18.86
C LEU A 19 0.52 -14.84 -20.02
N SER A 20 0.50 -15.35 -21.25
CA SER A 20 0.31 -14.54 -22.47
C SER A 20 -1.17 -14.23 -22.75
N SER A 21 -2.08 -14.99 -22.14
CA SER A 21 -3.52 -14.84 -22.28
C SER A 21 -4.04 -13.60 -21.55
N SER A 22 -5.13 -13.03 -22.05
CA SER A 22 -5.77 -11.90 -21.38
C SER A 22 -6.72 -12.37 -20.28
N PRO A 23 -7.06 -11.52 -19.29
CA PRO A 23 -7.92 -11.94 -18.17
C PRO A 23 -9.29 -12.53 -18.58
N LYS A 24 -9.88 -12.07 -19.70
CA LYS A 24 -11.16 -12.62 -20.23
C LYS A 24 -11.06 -14.06 -20.72
N ASP A 25 -9.87 -14.52 -21.07
CA ASP A 25 -9.66 -15.87 -21.57
C ASP A 25 -9.60 -16.87 -20.40
N LEU A 26 -9.46 -16.36 -19.17
CA LEU A 26 -9.27 -17.14 -17.95
C LEU A 26 -10.44 -17.03 -16.96
N TYR A 27 -11.12 -15.87 -16.93
CA TYR A 27 -12.14 -15.58 -15.94
C TYR A 27 -13.41 -14.99 -16.58
N SER A 28 -14.54 -15.18 -15.90
CA SER A 28 -15.79 -14.53 -16.30
C SER A 28 -15.66 -13.01 -16.19
N LYS A 29 -16.27 -12.32 -17.14
CA LYS A 29 -16.21 -10.87 -17.24
C LYS A 29 -16.78 -10.16 -16.02
N ASP A 30 -17.80 -10.75 -15.40
CA ASP A 30 -18.46 -10.18 -14.22
C ASP A 30 -17.58 -10.22 -12.97
N ASP A 31 -16.64 -11.17 -12.91
CA ASP A 31 -15.72 -11.34 -11.77
C ASP A 31 -14.45 -10.49 -11.89
N ILE A 32 -14.25 -9.84 -13.03
CA ILE A 32 -13.07 -9.00 -13.31
C ILE A 32 -13.35 -7.54 -12.96
N VAL A 33 -12.52 -6.97 -12.09
CA VAL A 33 -12.51 -5.55 -11.76
C VAL A 33 -11.13 -4.96 -12.02
N TYR A 34 -11.05 -3.97 -12.89
CA TYR A 34 -9.82 -3.21 -13.10
C TYR A 34 -9.70 -2.09 -12.07
N ILE A 35 -8.53 -2.00 -11.44
CA ILE A 35 -8.18 -0.91 -10.54
C ILE A 35 -7.60 0.22 -11.38
N SER A 36 -8.30 1.35 -11.41
CA SER A 36 -7.85 2.57 -12.09
C SER A 36 -8.04 3.77 -11.17
N ARG A 37 -7.06 4.65 -11.09
CA ARG A 37 -7.19 5.91 -10.33
C ARG A 37 -8.20 6.87 -10.94
N HIS A 38 -8.56 6.68 -12.21
CA HIS A 38 -9.51 7.50 -12.97
C HIS A 38 -10.93 6.90 -13.01
N ALA A 39 -11.15 5.74 -12.39
CA ALA A 39 -12.47 5.12 -12.35
C ALA A 39 -13.49 5.96 -11.56
N ARG A 40 -14.76 5.86 -11.94
CA ARG A 40 -15.85 6.57 -11.27
C ARG A 40 -16.29 5.87 -9.99
N GLN A 41 -16.43 4.55 -10.05
CA GLN A 41 -16.84 3.75 -8.90
C GLN A 41 -15.68 3.62 -7.91
N MET A 42 -16.00 3.74 -6.62
CA MET A 42 -15.04 3.55 -5.54
C MET A 42 -15.11 2.09 -5.08
N LEU A 43 -13.95 1.46 -4.90
CA LEU A 43 -13.85 0.15 -4.29
C LEU A 43 -13.87 0.35 -2.77
N ASP A 44 -14.97 0.00 -2.12
CA ASP A 44 -15.22 0.27 -0.71
C ASP A 44 -15.99 -0.90 -0.10
N GLY A 45 -15.64 -1.27 1.13
CA GLY A 45 -16.08 -2.51 1.77
C GLY A 45 -15.25 -3.75 1.36
N PRO A 46 -15.73 -4.97 1.67
CA PRO A 46 -15.00 -6.20 1.38
C PRO A 46 -14.71 -6.38 -0.11
N LEU A 47 -13.56 -6.99 -0.44
CA LEU A 47 -13.24 -7.39 -1.81
C LEU A 47 -14.13 -8.57 -2.22
N LYS A 48 -15.13 -8.32 -3.07
CA LYS A 48 -16.13 -9.32 -3.48
C LYS A 48 -15.89 -9.97 -4.84
N SER A 49 -15.04 -9.39 -5.66
CA SER A 49 -14.72 -9.90 -6.99
C SER A 49 -13.52 -10.82 -6.92
N ASP A 50 -13.51 -11.87 -7.72
CA ASP A 50 -12.45 -12.88 -7.69
C ASP A 50 -11.15 -12.36 -8.29
N VAL A 51 -11.24 -11.45 -9.29
CA VAL A 51 -10.08 -10.99 -10.05
C VAL A 51 -10.00 -9.47 -10.04
N TYR A 52 -8.91 -8.95 -9.47
CA TYR A 52 -8.54 -7.54 -9.55
C TYR A 52 -7.38 -7.35 -10.51
N VAL A 53 -7.58 -6.56 -11.56
CA VAL A 53 -6.55 -6.27 -12.56
C VAL A 53 -5.92 -4.92 -12.26
N ILE A 54 -4.60 -4.90 -12.04
CA ILE A 54 -3.83 -3.69 -11.79
C ILE A 54 -2.90 -3.46 -12.98
N CYS A 55 -2.86 -2.22 -13.49
CA CYS A 55 -1.90 -1.88 -14.53
C CYS A 55 -0.48 -1.81 -13.94
N ALA A 56 0.48 -2.47 -14.58
CA ALA A 56 1.90 -2.36 -14.23
C ALA A 56 2.53 -1.02 -14.74
N SER A 57 1.80 0.08 -14.58
CA SER A 57 2.21 1.44 -14.90
C SER A 57 1.66 2.43 -13.87
N TRP A 58 2.02 3.71 -13.96
CA TRP A 58 1.47 4.75 -13.10
C TRP A 58 0.02 5.14 -13.43
N ASP A 59 -0.53 4.61 -14.54
CA ASP A 59 -1.87 4.94 -15.04
C ASP A 59 -2.07 6.44 -15.29
N ASP A 60 -1.02 7.16 -15.69
CA ASP A 60 -1.07 8.62 -15.87
C ASP A 60 -1.86 9.02 -17.13
N LYS A 61 -1.80 8.21 -18.20
CA LYS A 61 -2.53 8.47 -19.45
C LYS A 61 -3.85 7.71 -19.53
N LYS A 62 -4.36 7.21 -18.40
CA LYS A 62 -5.62 6.46 -18.29
C LYS A 62 -5.58 5.13 -19.05
N GLU A 63 -4.43 4.48 -19.08
CA GLU A 63 -4.17 3.22 -19.77
C GLU A 63 -5.14 2.13 -19.31
N SER A 64 -5.31 1.99 -17.99
CA SER A 64 -6.23 1.01 -17.41
C SER A 64 -7.69 1.31 -17.74
N LEU A 65 -8.09 2.59 -17.73
CA LEU A 65 -9.46 3.00 -18.08
C LEU A 65 -9.74 2.84 -19.58
N GLY A 66 -8.73 3.01 -20.43
CA GLY A 66 -8.82 2.72 -21.86
C GLY A 66 -9.06 1.23 -22.11
N ALA A 67 -8.30 0.37 -21.41
CA ALA A 67 -8.46 -1.08 -21.48
C ALA A 67 -9.86 -1.53 -21.00
N THR A 68 -10.37 -0.94 -19.89
CA THR A 68 -11.70 -1.28 -19.39
C THR A 68 -12.81 -0.88 -20.34
N ARG A 69 -12.71 0.30 -20.96
CA ARG A 69 -13.69 0.76 -21.96
C ARG A 69 -13.69 -0.12 -23.20
N LYS A 70 -12.52 -0.49 -23.71
CA LYS A 70 -12.40 -1.35 -24.90
C LYS A 70 -12.92 -2.76 -24.65
N GLY A 71 -12.69 -3.31 -23.46
CA GLY A 71 -13.17 -4.65 -23.06
C GLY A 71 -14.53 -4.66 -22.36
N CYS A 72 -15.16 -3.50 -22.18
CA CYS A 72 -16.38 -3.30 -21.41
C CYS A 72 -16.33 -3.91 -19.99
N TYR A 73 -15.19 -3.83 -19.30
CA TYR A 73 -14.99 -4.35 -17.93
C TYR A 73 -15.46 -3.37 -16.85
N ARG A 74 -15.75 -3.89 -15.66
CA ARG A 74 -15.93 -3.06 -14.46
C ARG A 74 -14.59 -2.44 -14.07
N SER A 75 -14.65 -1.20 -13.59
CA SER A 75 -13.46 -0.48 -13.11
C SER A 75 -13.77 0.27 -11.83
N ALA A 76 -12.87 0.19 -10.86
CA ALA A 76 -13.00 0.89 -9.58
C ALA A 76 -11.70 1.59 -9.18
N ARG A 77 -11.81 2.66 -8.39
CA ARG A 77 -10.69 3.38 -7.80
C ARG A 77 -10.60 3.07 -6.31
N LEU A 78 -9.39 3.11 -5.76
CA LEU A 78 -9.18 3.00 -4.31
C LEU A 78 -9.90 4.13 -3.57
N PRO A 79 -10.40 3.90 -2.34
CA PRO A 79 -11.20 4.85 -1.57
C PRO A 79 -10.33 5.91 -0.86
N LEU A 80 -9.32 6.44 -1.57
CA LEU A 80 -8.34 7.37 -1.00
C LEU A 80 -8.99 8.60 -0.40
N ASP A 81 -9.93 9.20 -1.13
CA ASP A 81 -10.60 10.44 -0.72
C ASP A 81 -11.53 10.25 0.48
N LYS A 82 -11.95 9.01 0.76
CA LYS A 82 -12.82 8.66 1.87
C LYS A 82 -12.02 8.54 3.18
N TYR A 83 -10.85 7.91 3.12
CA TYR A 83 -10.07 7.54 4.32
C TYR A 83 -8.83 8.40 4.56
N LEU A 84 -8.32 9.07 3.53
CA LEU A 84 -7.13 9.91 3.60
C LEU A 84 -7.47 11.33 3.15
N ARG A 85 -7.26 12.30 4.04
CA ARG A 85 -7.28 13.71 3.67
C ARG A 85 -6.02 14.02 2.86
N TRP A 86 -6.09 13.87 1.54
CA TRP A 86 -4.96 14.10 0.64
C TRP A 86 -4.57 15.59 0.64
N LYS A 87 -3.39 15.91 1.16
CA LYS A 87 -2.87 17.28 1.29
C LYS A 87 -1.86 17.64 0.21
N SER A 88 -1.11 16.67 -0.33
CA SER A 88 -0.02 16.97 -1.27
C SER A 88 0.28 15.85 -2.28
N GLY A 89 0.77 16.25 -3.46
CA GLY A 89 1.22 15.37 -4.53
C GLY A 89 0.09 14.67 -5.29
N GLY A 90 0.46 13.96 -6.36
CA GLY A 90 -0.49 13.18 -7.17
C GLY A 90 -1.01 11.95 -6.42
N LYS A 91 -2.27 11.58 -6.69
CA LYS A 91 -2.91 10.33 -6.21
C LYS A 91 -2.45 9.10 -6.99
N ALA A 92 -1.14 8.96 -7.17
CA ALA A 92 -0.51 7.82 -7.82
C ALA A 92 0.14 6.96 -6.72
N ILE A 93 -0.35 5.75 -6.55
CA ILE A 93 0.17 4.81 -5.54
C ILE A 93 1.06 3.80 -6.27
N PRO A 94 2.30 3.55 -5.80
CA PRO A 94 3.15 2.54 -6.39
C PRO A 94 2.47 1.16 -6.39
N PHE A 95 2.62 0.41 -7.48
CA PHE A 95 2.05 -0.94 -7.63
C PHE A 95 2.26 -1.85 -6.39
N PRO A 96 3.47 -1.96 -5.79
CA PRO A 96 3.67 -2.79 -4.61
C PRO A 96 2.84 -2.37 -3.40
N ASN A 97 2.55 -1.07 -3.27
CA ASN A 97 1.72 -0.56 -2.18
C ASN A 97 0.25 -0.88 -2.44
N ILE A 98 -0.22 -0.82 -3.69
CA ILE A 98 -1.58 -1.26 -4.06
C ILE A 98 -1.77 -2.73 -3.66
N LEU A 99 -0.82 -3.60 -4.01
CA LEU A 99 -0.89 -5.02 -3.63
C LEU A 99 -1.03 -5.22 -2.12
N ARG A 100 -0.17 -4.55 -1.33
CA ARG A 100 -0.23 -4.64 0.14
C ARG A 100 -1.54 -4.11 0.71
N ILE A 101 -2.07 -3.02 0.17
CA ILE A 101 -3.38 -2.48 0.56
C ILE A 101 -4.47 -3.52 0.31
N LEU A 102 -4.50 -4.13 -0.88
CA LEU A 102 -5.53 -5.12 -1.21
C LEU A 102 -5.40 -6.37 -0.33
N ASP A 103 -4.19 -6.82 -0.05
CA ASP A 103 -3.92 -7.95 0.83
C ASP A 103 -4.37 -7.68 2.28
N GLU A 104 -4.06 -6.52 2.83
CA GLU A 104 -4.53 -6.11 4.16
C GLU A 104 -6.05 -5.95 4.20
N VAL A 105 -6.66 -5.37 3.17
CA VAL A 105 -8.14 -5.26 3.08
C VAL A 105 -8.80 -6.63 2.97
N TYR A 106 -8.20 -7.55 2.21
CA TYR A 106 -8.70 -8.92 2.07
C TYR A 106 -8.67 -9.66 3.41
N THR A 107 -7.52 -9.63 4.09
CA THR A 107 -7.32 -10.31 5.37
C THR A 107 -8.14 -9.70 6.51
N THR A 108 -8.39 -8.39 6.49
CA THR A 108 -9.22 -7.69 7.48
C THR A 108 -10.71 -7.65 7.13
N ASN A 109 -11.11 -8.25 6.00
CA ASN A 109 -12.49 -8.24 5.49
C ASN A 109 -13.06 -6.82 5.30
N GLY A 110 -12.24 -5.88 4.79
CA GLY A 110 -12.71 -4.56 4.35
C GLY A 110 -12.20 -3.35 5.15
N ASP A 111 -11.17 -3.49 6.00
CA ASP A 111 -10.60 -2.33 6.72
C ASP A 111 -9.67 -1.49 5.82
N TRP A 112 -10.29 -0.66 5.00
CA TRP A 112 -9.59 0.28 4.12
C TRP A 112 -8.86 1.39 4.85
N GLU A 113 -9.33 1.81 6.02
CA GLU A 113 -8.75 2.95 6.72
C GLU A 113 -7.35 2.60 7.23
N THR A 114 -7.23 1.46 7.89
CA THR A 114 -5.96 0.98 8.44
C THR A 114 -5.00 0.61 7.32
N ALA A 115 -5.46 -0.14 6.30
CA ALA A 115 -4.64 -0.52 5.16
C ALA A 115 -4.06 0.67 4.40
N LEU A 116 -4.87 1.71 4.15
CA LEU A 116 -4.41 2.91 3.48
C LEU A 116 -3.42 3.70 4.35
N LYS A 117 -3.64 3.82 5.66
CA LYS A 117 -2.70 4.51 6.56
C LYS A 117 -1.35 3.79 6.69
N ASN A 118 -1.36 2.46 6.68
CA ASN A 118 -0.16 1.63 6.82
C ASN A 118 0.71 1.65 5.55
N HIS A 119 0.08 1.73 4.37
CA HIS A 119 0.79 1.53 3.10
C HIS A 119 0.86 2.78 2.21
N VAL A 120 0.10 3.83 2.49
CA VAL A 120 0.26 5.13 1.80
C VAL A 120 1.20 6.04 2.61
N SER A 121 2.21 6.59 1.93
CA SER A 121 3.19 7.47 2.57
C SER A 121 2.54 8.68 3.25
N GLN A 122 2.92 8.93 4.50
CA GLN A 122 2.39 10.02 5.33
C GLN A 122 2.57 11.41 4.69
N ARG A 123 3.57 11.58 3.81
CA ARG A 123 3.80 12.84 3.09
C ARG A 123 2.58 13.34 2.31
N HIS A 124 1.70 12.42 1.90
CA HIS A 124 0.53 12.74 1.10
C HIS A 124 -0.65 13.24 1.93
N TRP A 125 -0.70 12.98 3.24
CA TRP A 125 -1.86 13.25 4.08
C TRP A 125 -1.57 13.94 5.41
N ALA A 126 -0.31 13.98 5.86
CA ALA A 126 0.14 14.80 6.97
C ALA A 126 0.58 16.19 6.48
N THR A 127 0.36 17.25 7.26
CA THR A 127 0.94 18.57 6.93
C THR A 127 2.44 18.53 7.13
N SER A 128 3.18 19.34 6.38
CA SER A 128 4.64 19.47 6.54
C SER A 128 5.02 19.74 8.00
N ASP A 129 4.25 20.57 8.72
CA ASP A 129 4.49 20.87 10.13
C ASP A 129 4.26 19.69 11.07
N GLU A 130 3.21 18.89 10.85
CA GLU A 130 2.94 17.67 11.63
C GLU A 130 4.07 16.65 11.45
N VAL A 131 4.55 16.48 10.21
CA VAL A 131 5.66 15.57 9.90
C VAL A 131 6.97 16.04 10.52
N LEU A 132 7.26 17.34 10.46
CA LEU A 132 8.45 17.94 11.06
C LEU A 132 8.44 17.80 12.58
N ARG A 133 7.31 18.07 13.23
CA ARG A 133 7.14 17.89 14.69
C ARG A 133 7.35 16.43 15.10
N LYS A 134 6.69 15.48 14.45
CA LYS A 134 6.88 14.04 14.73
C LYS A 134 8.33 13.60 14.54
N ARG A 135 9.01 14.06 13.48
CA ARG A 135 10.44 13.77 13.29
C ARG A 135 11.29 14.33 14.41
N ALA A 136 11.07 15.59 14.80
CA ALA A 136 11.81 16.23 15.89
C ALA A 136 11.62 15.48 17.22
N GLU A 137 10.39 15.07 17.54
CA GLU A 137 10.08 14.26 18.72
C GLU A 137 10.78 12.90 18.68
N LEU A 138 10.73 12.21 17.53
CA LEU A 138 11.37 10.91 17.36
C LEU A 138 12.91 11.01 17.49
N HIS A 139 13.52 12.06 16.95
CA HIS A 139 14.95 12.34 17.12
C HIS A 139 15.30 12.69 18.57
N LYS A 140 14.43 13.41 19.29
CA LYS A 140 14.62 13.69 20.72
C LYS A 140 14.55 12.42 21.55
N MET A 141 13.60 11.54 21.25
CA MET A 141 13.42 10.26 21.96
C MET A 141 14.57 9.29 21.69
N LYS A 142 15.02 9.17 20.43
CA LYS A 142 16.20 8.36 20.09
C LYS A 142 17.47 8.83 20.78
N ARG A 143 17.66 10.15 20.92
CA ARG A 143 18.80 10.72 21.68
C ARG A 143 18.72 10.34 23.15
N LYS A 144 17.57 10.55 23.80
CA LYS A 144 17.37 10.13 25.20
C LYS A 144 17.65 8.65 25.42
N ASN A 145 17.08 7.78 24.58
CA ASN A 145 17.30 6.34 24.68
C ASN A 145 18.78 5.97 24.50
N LEU A 146 19.49 6.66 23.60
CA LEU A 146 20.93 6.45 23.40
C LEU A 146 21.72 6.90 24.64
N ASP A 147 21.39 8.05 25.21
CA ASP A 147 22.05 8.58 26.42
C ASP A 147 21.84 7.63 27.61
N GLU A 148 20.63 7.10 27.78
CA GLU A 148 20.29 6.08 28.79
C GLU A 148 21.09 4.78 28.59
N MET A 149 21.22 4.30 27.35
CA MET A 149 22.03 3.12 27.03
C MET A 149 23.52 3.36 27.33
N VAL A 150 24.05 4.53 27.02
CA VAL A 150 25.45 4.89 27.30
C VAL A 150 25.70 4.92 28.81
N GLN A 151 24.78 5.51 29.59
CA GLN A 151 24.87 5.51 31.06
C GLN A 151 24.87 4.08 31.62
N MET A 152 23.95 3.23 31.18
CA MET A 152 23.89 1.83 31.63
C MET A 152 25.19 1.07 31.33
N ILE A 153 25.79 1.27 30.15
CA ILE A 153 27.08 0.63 29.79
C ILE A 153 28.21 1.13 30.70
N GLN A 154 28.24 2.42 31.03
CA GLN A 154 29.24 3.00 31.92
C GLN A 154 29.13 2.43 33.34
N GLU A 155 27.92 2.30 33.88
CA GLU A 155 27.66 1.71 35.20
C GLU A 155 28.11 0.24 35.27
N ILE A 156 27.77 -0.57 34.26
CA ILE A 156 28.19 -1.99 34.18
C ILE A 156 29.72 -2.09 34.09
N THR A 157 30.37 -1.20 33.35
CA THR A 157 31.82 -1.20 33.18
C THR A 157 32.53 -0.76 34.47
N ALA A 158 31.95 0.17 35.22
CA ALA A 158 32.47 0.63 36.51
C ALA A 158 32.36 -0.45 37.59
N ASN A 159 31.24 -1.19 37.65
CA ASN A 159 31.03 -2.28 38.62
C ASN A 159 31.85 -3.55 38.33
N LYS A 160 32.48 -3.67 37.17
CA LYS A 160 33.38 -4.79 36.82
C LYS A 160 34.86 -4.52 37.17
N LYS A 161 35.21 -3.32 37.64
CA LYS A 161 36.52 -3.00 38.21
C LYS A 161 36.49 -3.12 39.72
#